data_AF-A0A2P7YYX6-F1
#
_entry.id   AF-A0A2P7YYX6-F1
#
_cell.length_a   1.000
_cell.length_b   1.000
_cell.length_c   1.000
_cell.angle_alpha   90.00
_cell.angle_beta   90.00
_cell.angle_gamma   90.00
#
_symmetry.space_group_name_H-M   'P 1'
#
loop_
_entity.id
_entity.type
_entity.pdbx_description
1 polymer ?
#
loop_
_entity_poly.entity_id
_entity_poly.type
_entity_poly.pdbx_seq_one_letter_code
_entity_poly.pdbx_strand_id
1 'polypeptide(L)'
;MLKFAKVNNPTHGITGNETVSTVSITVKSQSVDLIPLLRASFYYEATDFNGLDELLQEAKGASFWIQLTKGDSKLTFDSTNRSYCDLHLSKDDFFHNNYIYRYLKFKEHKPVKQSIHTETYFTASASYPTPKQLKYGRDVSVLISRVFSDASIKVSLNRDIQSLAKFRCNYDVLSGHIPHNSDLRPLAKDPSLEPHEFYEYWSLLHMNKIPKIEPNEYERITSMYEVPYRDELENSEENGNDVSLMFTKNVHPEVLQLILQHQDILSVLYSRGKDTGLITKLPNGIYKWEN
;
A
#
# COMPACT_ATOMS: atom_id res chain seq x y z
N MET A 1 -13.03 -4.62 -13.47
CA MET A 1 -13.34 -3.57 -14.45
C MET A 1 -12.88 -2.28 -13.80
N LEU A 2 -11.94 -1.58 -14.41
CA LEU A 2 -11.34 -0.37 -13.86
C LEU A 2 -12.43 0.70 -13.67
N LYS A 3 -12.57 1.24 -12.46
CA LYS A 3 -13.50 2.33 -12.15
C LYS A 3 -12.79 3.66 -12.26
N PHE A 4 -13.37 4.60 -12.99
CA PHE A 4 -12.88 5.97 -13.11
C PHE A 4 -13.79 6.94 -12.35
N ALA A 5 -13.19 7.84 -11.58
CA ALA A 5 -13.93 8.88 -10.87
C ALA A 5 -13.13 10.18 -10.76
N LYS A 6 -13.82 11.32 -10.88
CA LYS A 6 -13.32 12.62 -10.42
C LYS A 6 -13.58 12.73 -8.91
N VAL A 7 -12.54 13.05 -8.14
CA VAL A 7 -12.60 13.09 -6.67
C VAL A 7 -12.22 14.47 -6.14
N ASN A 8 -12.73 14.80 -4.95
CA ASN A 8 -12.49 16.12 -4.33
C ASN A 8 -11.28 16.13 -3.36
N ASN A 9 -10.71 14.95 -3.07
CA ASN A 9 -9.60 14.81 -2.13
C ASN A 9 -8.53 13.87 -2.74
N PRO A 10 -7.25 14.28 -2.80
CA PRO A 10 -6.18 13.46 -3.33
C PRO A 10 -5.93 12.17 -2.54
N THR A 11 -6.39 12.07 -1.29
CA THR A 11 -6.23 10.85 -0.47
C THR A 11 -7.39 9.86 -0.61
N HIS A 12 -8.31 10.09 -1.55
CA HIS A 12 -9.55 9.31 -1.66
C HIS A 12 -9.29 7.81 -1.85
N GLY A 13 -9.76 7.01 -0.88
CA GLY A 13 -9.63 5.55 -0.88
C GLY A 13 -8.27 5.01 -0.44
N ILE A 14 -7.32 5.86 -0.03
CA ILE A 14 -6.14 5.42 0.72
C ILE A 14 -6.56 5.30 2.18
N THR A 15 -6.93 4.09 2.61
CA THR A 15 -7.42 3.82 3.98
C THR A 15 -6.64 2.68 4.65
N GLY A 16 -6.84 2.49 5.96
CA GLY A 16 -6.16 1.46 6.74
C GLY A 16 -4.66 1.70 6.89
N ASN A 17 -3.96 0.78 7.55
CA ASN A 17 -2.53 0.90 7.82
C ASN A 17 -1.67 -0.19 7.16
N GLU A 18 -2.31 -1.16 6.49
CA GLU A 18 -1.59 -2.15 5.69
C GLU A 18 -0.72 -1.46 4.64
N THR A 19 0.53 -1.93 4.57
CA THR A 19 1.56 -1.35 3.71
C THR A 19 1.12 -1.30 2.24
N VAL A 20 1.54 -0.25 1.55
CA VAL A 20 1.41 -0.15 0.11
C VAL A 20 2.67 -0.77 -0.51
N SER A 21 2.51 -1.94 -1.12
CA SER A 21 3.61 -2.78 -1.60
C SER A 21 4.55 -2.07 -2.57
N THR A 22 3.99 -1.31 -3.51
CA THR A 22 4.75 -0.51 -4.48
C THR A 22 4.10 0.84 -4.68
N VAL A 23 4.92 1.88 -4.76
CA VAL A 23 4.48 3.24 -5.07
C VAL A 23 5.39 3.82 -6.15
N SER A 24 4.78 4.36 -7.20
CA SER A 24 5.42 5.12 -8.26
C SER A 24 4.82 6.54 -8.26
N ILE A 25 5.66 7.56 -8.26
CA ILE A 25 5.29 8.96 -8.04
C ILE A 25 5.89 9.79 -9.17
N THR A 26 5.05 10.57 -9.85
CA THR A 26 5.47 11.55 -10.84
C THR A 26 5.34 12.94 -10.22
N VAL A 27 6.43 13.73 -10.26
CA VAL A 27 6.49 15.07 -9.64
C VAL A 27 6.95 16.13 -10.62
N LYS A 28 6.41 17.35 -10.47
CA LYS A 28 6.88 18.55 -11.16
C LYS A 28 8.06 19.11 -10.36
N SER A 29 9.19 19.38 -11.01
CA SER A 29 10.43 19.96 -10.45
C SER A 29 11.36 19.03 -9.64
N GLN A 30 12.67 19.28 -9.78
CA GLN A 30 13.76 18.72 -8.95
C GLN A 30 13.74 19.22 -7.50
N SER A 31 13.00 20.29 -7.18
CA SER A 31 13.11 20.99 -5.89
C SER A 31 12.46 20.26 -4.72
N VAL A 32 11.61 19.25 -4.97
CA VAL A 32 10.91 18.53 -3.91
C VAL A 32 11.65 17.25 -3.59
N ASP A 33 12.44 17.30 -2.52
CA ASP A 33 12.99 16.10 -1.93
C ASP A 33 11.90 15.36 -1.13
N LEU A 34 11.26 14.38 -1.78
CA LEU A 34 10.29 13.48 -1.13
C LEU A 34 10.99 12.38 -0.33
N ILE A 35 12.31 12.23 -0.42
CA ILE A 35 13.04 11.15 0.26
C ILE A 35 12.87 11.24 1.79
N PRO A 36 12.96 12.41 2.45
CA PRO A 36 12.67 12.54 3.88
C PRO A 36 11.26 12.07 4.26
N LEU A 37 10.24 12.40 3.45
CA LEU A 37 8.86 11.96 3.68
C LEU A 37 8.75 10.44 3.54
N LEU A 38 9.31 9.88 2.47
CA LEU A 38 9.33 8.44 2.23
C LEU A 38 10.09 7.67 3.31
N ARG A 39 11.17 8.25 3.86
CA ARG A 39 11.94 7.68 4.97
C ARG A 39 11.19 7.68 6.31
N ALA A 40 10.09 8.43 6.42
CA ALA A 40 9.17 8.36 7.56
C ALA A 40 8.25 7.12 7.51
N SER A 41 8.32 6.32 6.43
CA SER A 41 7.72 4.99 6.38
C SER A 41 8.67 3.95 6.95
N PHE A 42 8.18 3.16 7.90
CA PHE A 42 8.95 2.10 8.54
C PHE A 42 8.28 0.76 8.27
N TYR A 43 9.03 -0.14 7.63
CA TYR A 43 8.56 -1.49 7.35
C TYR A 43 9.59 -2.52 7.85
N TYR A 44 9.08 -3.55 8.52
CA TYR A 44 9.90 -4.59 9.14
C TYR A 44 9.38 -5.96 8.74
N GLU A 45 10.31 -6.88 8.48
CA GLU A 45 10.01 -8.30 8.29
C GLU A 45 10.99 -9.15 9.10
N ALA A 46 10.47 -10.09 9.87
CA ALA A 46 11.28 -11.07 10.58
C ALA A 46 10.63 -12.44 10.53
N THR A 47 11.45 -13.49 10.55
CA THR A 47 11.00 -14.88 10.76
C THR A 47 11.20 -15.27 12.22
N ASP A 48 10.48 -16.28 12.67
CA ASP A 48 10.63 -16.84 14.03
C ASP A 48 10.49 -15.79 15.15
N PHE A 49 9.54 -14.87 14.97
CA PHE A 49 9.33 -13.76 15.87
C PHE A 49 8.62 -14.21 17.16
N ASN A 50 9.21 -13.80 18.29
CA ASN A 50 8.62 -13.87 19.61
C ASN A 50 8.76 -12.49 20.27
N GLY A 51 7.70 -11.98 20.87
CA GLY A 51 7.70 -10.65 21.51
C GLY A 51 6.56 -9.72 21.06
N LEU A 52 5.40 -10.28 20.72
CA LEU A 52 4.24 -9.50 20.26
C LEU A 52 3.78 -8.48 21.31
N ASP A 53 3.81 -8.84 22.59
CA ASP A 53 3.39 -7.96 23.68
C ASP A 53 4.29 -6.73 23.79
N GLU A 54 5.61 -6.91 23.78
CA GLU A 54 6.57 -5.82 23.81
C GLU A 54 6.42 -4.90 22.58
N LEU A 55 6.25 -5.49 21.40
CA LEU A 55 6.05 -4.74 20.16
C LEU A 55 4.77 -3.89 20.21
N LEU A 56 3.66 -4.44 20.69
CA LEU A 56 2.40 -3.71 20.83
C LEU A 56 2.51 -2.55 21.84
N GLN A 57 3.31 -2.71 22.90
CA GLN A 57 3.59 -1.61 23.82
C GLN A 57 4.44 -0.52 23.17
N GLU A 58 5.46 -0.88 22.39
CA GLU A 58 6.32 0.07 21.71
C GLU A 58 5.59 0.83 20.58
N ALA A 59 4.71 0.13 19.85
CA ALA A 59 3.87 0.70 18.80
C ALA A 59 2.72 1.57 19.33
N LYS A 60 2.54 1.66 20.66
CA LYS A 60 1.46 2.42 21.27
C LYS A 60 1.51 3.89 20.86
N GLY A 61 0.39 4.38 20.35
CA GLY A 61 0.25 5.76 19.88
C GLY A 61 0.62 5.96 18.41
N ALA A 62 1.36 5.03 17.81
CA ALA A 62 1.69 5.08 16.38
C ALA A 62 0.50 4.68 15.50
N SER A 63 0.60 5.04 14.22
CA SER A 63 -0.21 4.48 13.15
C SER A 63 0.49 3.22 12.66
N PHE A 64 -0.17 2.08 12.77
CA PHE A 64 0.48 0.79 12.56
C PHE A 64 -0.44 -0.27 11.97
N TRP A 65 0.19 -1.21 11.28
CA TRP A 65 -0.34 -2.52 10.92
C TRP A 65 0.71 -3.58 11.22
N ILE A 66 0.31 -4.62 11.95
CA ILE A 66 1.15 -5.76 12.31
C ILE A 66 0.44 -7.02 11.82
N GLN A 67 1.15 -7.91 11.14
CA GLN A 67 0.65 -9.23 10.78
C GLN A 67 1.64 -10.31 11.18
N LEU A 68 1.19 -11.27 11.99
CA LEU A 68 1.86 -12.54 12.20
C LEU A 68 1.31 -13.58 11.22
N THR A 69 2.16 -14.47 10.75
CA THR A 69 1.80 -15.55 9.82
C THR A 69 2.53 -16.83 10.21
N LYS A 70 1.78 -17.91 10.40
CA LYS A 70 2.28 -19.27 10.65
C LYS A 70 1.49 -20.26 9.80
N GLY A 71 2.14 -20.87 8.81
CA GLY A 71 1.41 -21.61 7.77
C GLY A 71 0.34 -20.73 7.12
N ASP A 72 -0.89 -21.21 7.06
CA ASP A 72 -2.04 -20.47 6.51
C ASP A 72 -2.77 -19.60 7.55
N SER A 73 -2.39 -19.69 8.82
CA SER A 73 -2.96 -18.88 9.89
C SER A 73 -2.31 -17.49 9.92
N LYS A 74 -3.13 -16.46 10.15
CA LYS A 74 -2.71 -15.05 10.27
C LYS A 74 -3.35 -14.37 11.47
N LEU A 75 -2.59 -13.52 12.14
CA LEU A 75 -3.08 -12.61 13.17
C LEU A 75 -2.71 -11.20 12.77
N THR A 76 -3.71 -10.32 12.66
CA THR A 76 -3.51 -8.95 12.21
C THR A 76 -3.96 -7.96 13.28
N PHE A 77 -3.16 -6.91 13.47
CA PHE A 77 -3.52 -5.73 14.25
C PHE A 77 -3.45 -4.52 13.33
N ASP A 78 -4.49 -3.69 13.35
CA ASP A 78 -4.52 -2.41 12.65
C ASP A 78 -4.88 -1.31 13.65
N SER A 79 -4.09 -0.24 13.67
CA SER A 79 -4.27 0.87 14.60
C SER A 79 -5.56 1.67 14.39
N THR A 80 -6.28 1.47 13.28
CA THR A 80 -7.66 1.96 13.10
C THR A 80 -8.63 1.32 14.10
N ASN A 81 -8.31 0.13 14.61
CA ASN A 81 -9.07 -0.57 15.63
C ASN A 81 -8.17 -1.13 16.75
N ARG A 82 -7.49 -0.24 17.49
CA ARG A 82 -6.47 -0.56 18.52
C ARG A 82 -6.90 -1.56 19.60
N SER A 83 -8.20 -1.76 19.79
CA SER A 83 -8.74 -2.66 20.83
C SER A 83 -8.89 -4.11 20.37
N TYR A 84 -8.76 -4.37 19.07
CA TYR A 84 -9.05 -5.68 18.47
C TYR A 84 -7.89 -6.17 17.60
N CYS A 85 -7.85 -7.48 17.45
CA CYS A 85 -7.03 -8.18 16.47
C CYS A 85 -7.93 -9.08 15.63
N ASP A 86 -7.57 -9.23 14.37
CA ASP A 86 -8.25 -10.13 13.43
C ASP A 86 -7.49 -11.44 13.33
N LEU A 87 -8.20 -12.52 13.63
CA LEU A 87 -7.72 -13.89 13.55
C LEU A 87 -8.21 -14.50 12.24
N HIS A 88 -7.27 -15.07 11.49
CA HIS A 88 -7.50 -16.02 10.41
C HIS A 88 -6.83 -17.32 10.82
N LEU A 89 -7.60 -18.38 11.01
CA LEU A 89 -7.07 -19.69 11.36
C LEU A 89 -7.28 -20.67 10.21
N SER A 90 -6.23 -21.44 9.91
CA SER A 90 -6.34 -22.65 9.11
C SER A 90 -7.37 -23.60 9.73
N LYS A 91 -7.90 -24.52 8.92
CA LYS A 91 -8.83 -25.53 9.42
C LYS A 91 -8.25 -26.34 10.58
N ASP A 92 -6.98 -26.72 10.46
CA ASP A 92 -6.31 -27.54 11.47
C ASP A 92 -6.09 -26.76 12.76
N ASP A 93 -5.57 -25.54 12.69
CA ASP A 93 -5.34 -24.71 13.88
C ASP A 93 -6.66 -24.38 14.61
N PHE A 94 -7.72 -24.16 13.84
CA PHE A 94 -9.06 -23.93 14.39
C PHE A 94 -9.57 -25.14 15.18
N PHE A 95 -9.51 -26.35 14.61
CA PHE A 95 -10.04 -27.54 15.29
C PHE A 95 -9.20 -27.99 16.49
N HIS A 96 -7.88 -27.86 16.43
CA HIS A 96 -6.99 -28.15 17.56
C HIS A 96 -7.17 -27.16 18.72
N ASN A 97 -7.70 -25.96 18.44
CA ASN A 97 -7.96 -24.94 19.45
C ASN A 97 -9.45 -24.62 19.61
N ASN A 98 -10.32 -25.60 19.34
CA ASN A 98 -11.77 -25.38 19.31
C ASN A 98 -12.33 -24.75 20.60
N TYR A 99 -11.73 -24.95 21.78
CA TYR A 99 -12.18 -24.39 23.06
C TYR A 99 -12.49 -22.87 23.00
N ILE A 100 -11.83 -22.14 22.09
CA ILE A 100 -12.04 -20.71 21.89
C ILE A 100 -13.42 -20.35 21.31
N TYR A 101 -14.14 -21.30 20.68
CA TYR A 101 -15.50 -21.09 20.14
C TYR A 101 -16.49 -20.62 21.22
N ARG A 102 -16.22 -20.97 22.49
CA ARG A 102 -17.06 -20.60 23.62
C ARG A 102 -17.14 -19.09 23.81
N TYR A 103 -16.16 -18.37 23.28
CA TYR A 103 -15.98 -16.94 23.50
C TYR A 103 -15.91 -16.12 22.21
N LEU A 104 -15.42 -16.71 21.12
CA LEU A 104 -15.29 -16.05 19.82
C LEU A 104 -16.25 -16.65 18.79
N LYS A 105 -16.92 -15.77 18.05
CA LYS A 105 -17.76 -16.16 16.91
C LYS A 105 -16.91 -16.17 15.65
N PHE A 106 -16.49 -17.36 15.22
CA PHE A 106 -15.80 -17.54 13.95
C PHE A 106 -16.79 -17.63 12.79
N LYS A 107 -16.39 -17.04 11.67
CA LYS A 107 -17.03 -17.24 10.37
C LYS A 107 -16.20 -18.25 9.58
N GLU A 108 -16.84 -19.33 9.17
CA GLU A 108 -16.25 -20.32 8.26
C GLU A 108 -16.30 -19.78 6.82
N HIS A 109 -15.19 -19.93 6.09
CA HIS A 109 -15.08 -19.61 4.68
C HIS A 109 -14.69 -20.86 3.92
N LYS A 110 -15.53 -21.28 2.97
CA LYS A 110 -15.28 -22.44 2.11
C LYS A 110 -14.79 -21.97 0.75
N PRO A 111 -13.80 -22.64 0.16
CA PRO A 111 -13.28 -22.29 -1.15
C PRO A 111 -14.39 -22.45 -2.21
N VAL A 112 -14.63 -21.40 -3.00
CA VAL A 112 -15.48 -21.48 -4.19
C VAL A 112 -14.61 -21.96 -5.36
N LYS A 113 -15.18 -22.74 -6.29
CA LYS A 113 -14.48 -23.07 -7.55
C LYS A 113 -14.03 -21.75 -8.21
N GLN A 114 -12.71 -21.51 -8.30
CA GLN A 114 -12.04 -20.27 -8.75
C GLN A 114 -11.63 -19.23 -7.67
N SER A 115 -11.72 -19.54 -6.38
CA SER A 115 -11.16 -18.67 -5.32
C SER A 115 -9.64 -18.81 -5.21
N ILE A 116 -8.98 -17.73 -4.78
CA ILE A 116 -7.55 -17.70 -4.42
C ILE A 116 -7.30 -18.49 -3.12
N HIS A 117 -8.33 -18.62 -2.29
CA HIS A 117 -8.30 -19.51 -1.14
C HIS A 117 -8.72 -20.90 -1.60
N THR A 118 -7.79 -21.85 -1.55
CA THR A 118 -7.99 -23.25 -1.96
C THR A 118 -8.47 -24.13 -0.81
N GLU A 119 -8.42 -23.63 0.42
CA GLU A 119 -8.73 -24.38 1.63
C GLU A 119 -9.80 -23.68 2.49
N THR A 120 -10.46 -24.45 3.35
CA THR A 120 -11.40 -23.91 4.34
C THR A 120 -10.63 -23.21 5.44
N TYR A 121 -11.06 -22.00 5.81
CA TYR A 121 -10.47 -21.24 6.90
C TYR A 121 -11.52 -20.54 7.74
N PHE A 122 -11.12 -20.07 8.92
CA PHE A 122 -12.01 -19.48 9.91
C PHE A 122 -11.52 -18.09 10.31
N THR A 123 -12.41 -17.11 10.32
CA THR A 123 -12.05 -15.74 10.73
C THR A 123 -12.85 -15.25 11.93
N ALA A 124 -12.21 -14.54 12.86
CA ALA A 124 -12.88 -13.84 13.96
C ALA A 124 -12.12 -12.56 14.34
N SER A 125 -12.83 -11.55 14.84
CA SER A 125 -12.20 -10.40 15.50
C SER A 125 -12.29 -10.59 17.01
N ALA A 126 -11.17 -10.40 17.71
CA ALA A 126 -11.05 -10.61 19.14
C ALA A 126 -10.48 -9.37 19.81
N SER A 127 -10.97 -8.98 20.98
CA SER A 127 -10.27 -7.98 21.79
C SER A 127 -8.91 -8.52 22.22
N TYR A 128 -7.84 -7.75 22.03
CA TYR A 128 -6.52 -8.18 22.48
C TYR A 128 -6.51 -8.30 24.01
N PRO A 129 -5.94 -9.38 24.59
CA PRO A 129 -5.96 -9.57 26.03
C PRO A 129 -5.34 -8.40 26.76
N THR A 130 -6.10 -7.81 27.67
CA THR A 130 -5.53 -6.90 28.67
C THR A 130 -5.47 -7.61 30.02
N PRO A 131 -4.55 -7.25 30.91
CA PRO A 131 -4.43 -7.87 32.24
C PRO A 131 -5.73 -7.90 33.07
N LYS A 132 -6.72 -7.08 32.71
CA LYS A 132 -8.02 -6.97 33.39
C LYS A 132 -9.06 -8.01 32.93
N GLN A 133 -8.81 -8.77 31.85
CA GLN A 133 -9.75 -9.76 31.30
C GLN A 133 -9.42 -11.20 31.74
N LEU A 134 -9.91 -11.59 32.93
CA LEU A 134 -9.41 -12.74 33.68
C LEU A 134 -9.56 -14.13 33.02
N LYS A 135 -10.62 -14.40 32.25
CA LYS A 135 -10.84 -15.73 31.64
C LYS A 135 -10.73 -15.73 30.11
N TYR A 136 -11.57 -14.92 29.46
CA TYR A 136 -11.56 -14.79 28.00
C TYR A 136 -10.22 -14.32 27.44
N GLY A 137 -9.60 -13.31 28.06
CA GLY A 137 -8.30 -12.80 27.63
C GLY A 137 -7.19 -13.85 27.74
N ARG A 138 -7.25 -14.70 28.78
CA ARG A 138 -6.30 -15.80 28.96
C ARG A 138 -6.39 -16.83 27.83
N ASP A 139 -7.60 -17.25 27.46
CA ASP A 139 -7.78 -18.24 26.40
C ASP A 139 -7.37 -17.71 25.02
N VAL A 140 -7.62 -16.43 24.74
CA VAL A 140 -7.13 -15.76 23.52
C VAL A 140 -5.60 -15.68 23.50
N SER A 141 -4.98 -15.32 24.62
CA SER A 141 -3.51 -15.29 24.75
C SER A 141 -2.88 -16.68 24.55
N VAL A 142 -3.52 -17.73 25.09
CA VAL A 142 -3.08 -19.12 24.89
C VAL A 142 -3.23 -19.54 23.43
N LEU A 143 -4.33 -19.19 22.76
CA LEU A 143 -4.49 -19.43 21.32
C LEU A 143 -3.37 -18.75 20.53
N ILE A 144 -3.15 -17.45 20.77
CA ILE A 144 -2.16 -16.66 20.03
C ILE A 144 -0.76 -17.25 20.22
N SER A 145 -0.35 -17.55 21.46
CA SER A 145 0.96 -18.14 21.73
C SER A 145 1.14 -19.54 21.13
N ARG A 146 0.09 -20.36 21.10
CA ARG A 146 0.15 -21.71 20.50
C ARG A 146 0.28 -21.68 18.98
N VAL A 147 -0.53 -20.86 18.32
CA VAL A 147 -0.60 -20.83 16.85
C VAL A 147 0.52 -19.96 16.26
N PHE A 148 0.84 -18.83 16.91
CA PHE A 148 1.76 -17.83 16.36
C PHE A 148 3.10 -17.74 17.09
N SER A 149 3.47 -18.77 17.86
CA SER A 149 4.85 -18.91 18.33
C SER A 149 5.79 -19.12 17.15
N ASP A 150 6.93 -18.42 17.16
CA ASP A 150 7.90 -18.42 16.07
C ASP A 150 7.23 -18.13 14.70
N ALA A 151 6.26 -17.21 14.68
CA ALA A 151 5.60 -16.81 13.44
C ALA A 151 6.48 -15.85 12.64
N SER A 152 6.27 -15.78 11.33
CA SER A 152 6.81 -14.68 10.55
C SER A 152 5.99 -13.42 10.84
N ILE A 153 6.66 -12.27 10.97
CA ILE A 153 6.02 -10.98 11.23
C ILE A 153 6.27 -10.02 10.06
N LYS A 154 5.24 -9.25 9.71
CA LYS A 154 5.32 -8.06 8.87
C LYS A 154 4.76 -6.89 9.64
N VAL A 155 5.46 -5.76 9.63
CA VAL A 155 5.03 -4.56 10.35
C VAL A 155 5.18 -3.34 9.45
N SER A 156 4.15 -2.50 9.42
CA SER A 156 4.09 -1.22 8.73
C SER A 156 3.75 -0.13 9.75
N LEU A 157 4.59 0.91 9.87
CA LEU A 157 4.43 2.01 10.82
C LEU A 157 4.80 3.37 10.22
N ASN A 158 4.25 4.43 10.81
CA ASN A 158 4.69 5.82 10.61
C ASN A 158 5.82 6.27 11.55
N ARG A 159 6.44 5.34 12.30
CA ARG A 159 7.49 5.63 13.29
C ARG A 159 8.48 4.46 13.43
N ASP A 160 9.72 4.80 13.77
CA ASP A 160 10.77 3.85 14.10
C ASP A 160 10.50 3.04 15.39
N ILE A 161 10.85 1.76 15.36
CA ILE A 161 10.71 0.80 16.48
C ILE A 161 12.06 0.13 16.69
N GLN A 162 12.65 0.33 17.86
CA GLN A 162 14.00 -0.12 18.19
C GLN A 162 14.07 -1.64 18.35
N SER A 163 13.02 -2.27 18.90
CA SER A 163 12.96 -3.73 19.05
C SER A 163 13.06 -4.48 17.71
N LEU A 164 12.68 -3.84 16.60
CA LEU A 164 12.75 -4.40 15.25
C LEU A 164 13.82 -3.74 14.37
N ALA A 165 14.66 -2.84 14.88
CA ALA A 165 15.59 -2.07 14.07
C ALA A 165 16.49 -2.93 13.15
N LYS A 166 16.96 -4.09 13.65
CA LYS A 166 17.78 -5.05 12.88
C LYS A 166 17.02 -5.76 11.75
N PHE A 167 15.69 -5.73 11.79
CA PHE A 167 14.78 -6.33 10.81
C PHE A 167 14.15 -5.28 9.89
N ARG A 168 14.61 -4.03 9.97
CA ARG A 168 14.12 -2.95 9.12
C ARG A 168 14.44 -3.27 7.67
N CYS A 169 13.40 -3.30 6.85
CA CYS A 169 13.58 -3.37 5.42
C CYS A 169 13.85 -1.96 4.89
N ASN A 170 15.13 -1.68 4.60
CA ASN A 170 15.50 -0.44 3.93
C ASN A 170 15.20 -0.58 2.44
N TYR A 171 14.27 0.23 1.95
CA TYR A 171 13.99 0.33 0.52
C TYR A 171 14.61 1.61 -0.01
N ASP A 172 15.54 1.46 -0.96
CA ASP A 172 16.08 2.59 -1.68
C ASP A 172 14.96 3.24 -2.49
N VAL A 173 14.83 4.56 -2.32
CA VAL A 173 14.03 5.37 -3.24
C VAL A 173 14.87 5.50 -4.48
N LEU A 174 14.37 4.95 -5.57
CA LEU A 174 15.01 5.05 -6.86
C LEU A 174 14.29 6.14 -7.63
N SER A 175 15.05 7.09 -8.15
CA SER A 175 14.53 8.27 -8.85
C SER A 175 15.29 8.54 -10.14
N GLY A 176 14.61 9.18 -11.08
CA GLY A 176 15.20 9.59 -12.35
C GLY A 176 14.35 10.63 -13.06
N HIS A 177 14.99 11.39 -13.95
CA HIS A 177 14.28 12.30 -14.84
C HIS A 177 13.55 11.54 -15.93
N ILE A 178 12.35 12.00 -16.24
CA ILE A 178 11.66 11.58 -17.45
C ILE A 178 12.37 12.28 -18.62
N PRO A 179 12.81 11.55 -19.66
CA PRO A 179 13.53 12.14 -20.79
C PRO A 179 12.76 13.30 -21.43
N HIS A 180 13.45 14.39 -21.76
CA HIS A 180 12.85 15.62 -22.32
C HIS A 180 12.12 15.42 -23.65
N ASN A 181 12.44 14.35 -24.38
CA ASN A 181 11.79 13.98 -25.63
C ASN A 181 10.56 13.07 -25.45
N SER A 182 10.19 12.74 -24.21
CA SER A 182 8.92 12.06 -23.92
C SER A 182 7.76 13.01 -24.23
N ASP A 183 6.69 12.49 -24.85
CA ASP A 183 5.50 13.29 -25.12
C ASP A 183 4.68 13.51 -23.85
N LEU A 184 4.87 14.66 -23.19
CA LEU A 184 4.14 15.04 -21.97
C LEU A 184 2.88 15.88 -22.23
N ARG A 185 2.49 16.11 -23.49
CA ARG A 185 1.28 16.87 -23.84
C ARG A 185 -0.01 16.31 -23.21
N PRO A 186 -0.18 14.98 -23.03
CA PRO A 186 -1.37 14.43 -22.35
C PRO A 186 -1.57 14.96 -20.93
N LEU A 187 -0.53 15.45 -20.26
CA LEU A 187 -0.64 16.01 -18.91
C LEU A 187 -1.53 17.25 -18.83
N ALA A 188 -1.77 17.94 -19.95
CA ALA A 188 -2.59 19.16 -19.99
C ALA A 188 -4.08 18.90 -20.31
N LYS A 189 -4.46 17.67 -20.65
CA LYS A 189 -5.80 17.33 -21.15
C LYS A 189 -6.73 16.84 -20.04
N ASP A 190 -8.05 16.98 -20.25
CA ASP A 190 -9.06 16.47 -19.31
C ASP A 190 -9.25 14.95 -19.46
N PRO A 191 -8.94 14.15 -18.43
CA PRO A 191 -9.07 12.69 -18.51
C PRO A 191 -10.51 12.19 -18.64
N SER A 192 -11.51 13.03 -18.36
CA SER A 192 -12.92 12.61 -18.42
C SER A 192 -13.42 12.32 -19.84
N LEU A 193 -12.73 12.80 -20.87
CA LEU A 193 -13.09 12.59 -22.27
C LEU A 193 -12.68 11.20 -22.77
N GLU A 194 -11.48 10.73 -22.41
CA GLU A 194 -10.91 9.45 -22.84
C GLU A 194 -10.29 8.67 -21.65
N PRO A 195 -11.06 8.32 -20.61
CA PRO A 195 -10.50 7.88 -19.32
C PRO A 195 -9.60 6.65 -19.39
N HIS A 196 -9.82 5.77 -20.36
CA HIS A 196 -9.05 4.56 -20.55
C HIS A 196 -7.65 4.85 -21.12
N GLU A 197 -7.58 5.65 -22.19
CA GLU A 197 -6.32 6.03 -22.83
C GLU A 197 -5.44 6.84 -21.87
N PHE A 198 -6.04 7.73 -21.08
CA PHE A 198 -5.32 8.45 -20.03
C PHE A 198 -4.77 7.53 -18.95
N TYR A 199 -5.55 6.54 -18.51
CA TYR A 199 -5.05 5.56 -17.54
C TYR A 199 -3.86 4.79 -18.08
N GLU A 200 -3.93 4.35 -19.33
CA GLU A 200 -2.85 3.61 -19.98
C GLU A 200 -1.60 4.48 -20.11
N TYR A 201 -1.74 5.70 -20.63
CA TYR A 201 -0.63 6.66 -20.72
C TYR A 201 0.04 6.90 -19.35
N TRP A 202 -0.74 7.21 -18.32
CA TRP A 202 -0.18 7.44 -16.98
C TRP A 202 0.45 6.19 -16.38
N SER A 203 -0.14 5.01 -16.59
CA SER A 203 0.42 3.74 -16.13
C SER A 203 1.75 3.43 -16.80
N LEU A 204 1.88 3.77 -18.09
CA LEU A 204 3.11 3.68 -18.83
C LEU A 204 4.15 4.69 -18.31
N LEU A 205 3.77 5.95 -18.08
CA LEU A 205 4.67 6.95 -17.49
C LEU A 205 5.20 6.49 -16.13
N HIS A 206 4.33 5.86 -15.34
CA HIS A 206 4.63 5.35 -14.02
C HIS A 206 5.50 4.09 -14.00
N MET A 207 5.87 3.51 -15.16
CA MET A 207 6.46 2.17 -15.32
C MET A 207 6.77 1.49 -13.98
N ASN A 208 6.10 0.38 -13.66
CA ASN A 208 6.23 -0.37 -12.38
C ASN A 208 7.67 -0.88 -12.06
N LYS A 209 8.68 -0.38 -12.75
CA LYS A 209 10.10 -0.55 -12.56
C LYS A 209 10.76 0.81 -12.81
N ILE A 210 11.70 1.19 -11.96
CA ILE A 210 12.67 2.22 -12.34
C ILE A 210 13.35 1.74 -13.61
N PRO A 211 13.55 2.61 -14.61
CA PRO A 211 14.26 2.24 -15.81
C PRO A 211 15.61 1.64 -15.40
N LYS A 212 15.79 0.36 -15.68
CA LYS A 212 17.13 -0.13 -16.00
C LYS A 212 17.46 0.48 -17.36
N ILE A 213 17.87 1.74 -17.30
CA ILE A 213 18.60 2.57 -18.25
C ILE A 213 18.70 1.96 -19.66
N GLU A 214 17.62 2.08 -20.43
CA GLU A 214 17.74 2.39 -21.85
C GLU A 214 16.78 3.58 -22.12
N PRO A 215 17.30 4.80 -22.35
CA PRO A 215 16.48 5.99 -22.66
C PRO A 215 15.41 5.74 -23.73
N ASN A 216 15.75 4.89 -24.71
CA ASN A 216 14.89 4.48 -25.81
C ASN A 216 13.60 3.76 -25.37
N GLU A 217 13.55 3.15 -24.18
CA GLU A 217 12.36 2.38 -23.74
C GLU A 217 11.21 3.32 -23.34
N TYR A 218 11.49 4.41 -22.63
CA TYR A 218 10.48 5.43 -22.26
C TYR A 218 9.97 6.19 -23.49
N GLU A 219 10.87 6.58 -24.38
CA GLU A 219 10.54 7.24 -25.64
C GLU A 219 9.65 6.35 -26.51
N ARG A 220 10.05 5.09 -26.70
CA ARG A 220 9.26 4.11 -27.47
C ARG A 220 7.89 3.91 -26.85
N ILE A 221 7.79 3.73 -25.54
CA ILE A 221 6.52 3.45 -24.85
C ILE A 221 5.56 4.65 -24.91
N THR A 222 6.06 5.86 -24.67
CA THR A 222 5.22 7.07 -24.72
C THR A 222 4.83 7.45 -26.14
N SER A 223 5.66 7.12 -27.15
CA SER A 223 5.34 7.33 -28.56
C SER A 223 4.28 6.39 -29.16
N MET A 224 3.87 5.32 -28.44
CA MET A 224 2.85 4.38 -28.92
C MET A 224 1.42 4.94 -28.88
N TYR A 225 1.18 6.02 -28.13
CA TYR A 225 -0.10 6.71 -28.13
C TYR A 225 -0.04 7.91 -29.06
N GLU A 226 -0.69 7.79 -30.22
CA GLU A 226 -1.06 8.95 -31.01
C GLU A 226 -2.16 9.71 -30.27
N VAL A 227 -1.74 10.62 -29.41
CA VAL A 227 -2.68 11.48 -28.68
C VAL A 227 -3.27 12.44 -29.71
N PRO A 228 -4.60 12.42 -29.97
CA PRO A 228 -5.19 13.18 -31.06
C PRO A 228 -4.86 14.67 -30.89
N TYR A 229 -4.17 15.18 -31.89
CA TYR A 229 -3.69 16.55 -31.96
C TYR A 229 -4.89 17.51 -32.09
N ARG A 230 -4.89 18.59 -31.31
CA ARG A 230 -5.59 19.83 -31.67
C ARG A 230 -4.55 20.94 -31.64
N ASP A 231 -4.32 21.55 -32.80
CA ASP A 231 -3.30 22.55 -33.13
C ASP A 231 -3.28 23.86 -32.29
N GLU A 232 -3.88 23.93 -31.10
CA GLU A 232 -4.14 25.23 -30.45
C GLU A 232 -3.14 25.66 -29.35
N LEU A 233 -2.04 24.93 -29.11
CA LEU A 233 -1.09 25.25 -28.03
C LEU A 233 0.37 25.36 -28.53
N GLU A 234 0.61 26.31 -29.42
CA GLU A 234 1.96 26.78 -29.83
C GLU A 234 2.81 27.32 -28.66
N ASN A 235 2.27 27.45 -27.44
CA ASN A 235 2.99 27.95 -26.26
C ASN A 235 3.21 26.89 -25.16
N SER A 236 3.14 25.60 -25.47
CA SER A 236 3.26 24.53 -24.46
C SER A 236 4.70 24.10 -24.13
N GLU A 237 5.72 24.70 -24.77
CA GLU A 237 7.15 24.37 -24.56
C GLU A 237 7.66 24.58 -23.12
N GLU A 238 6.94 25.31 -22.27
CA GLU A 238 7.40 25.64 -20.90
C GLU A 238 6.90 24.69 -19.78
N ASN A 239 5.95 23.78 -20.03
CA ASN A 239 5.27 23.07 -18.92
C ASN A 239 5.69 21.61 -18.67
N GLY A 240 6.67 21.07 -19.41
CA GLY A 240 7.03 19.64 -19.34
C GLY A 240 8.48 19.32 -18.96
N ASN A 241 9.39 20.29 -18.91
CA ASN A 241 10.82 19.95 -18.97
C ASN A 241 11.42 19.37 -17.68
N ASP A 242 10.73 19.46 -16.54
CA ASP A 242 11.24 18.99 -15.25
C ASP A 242 10.27 18.02 -14.57
N VAL A 243 10.04 16.85 -15.17
CA VAL A 243 9.28 15.79 -14.53
C VAL A 243 10.23 14.71 -14.04
N SER A 244 10.07 14.31 -12.78
CA SER A 244 10.84 13.20 -12.20
C SER A 244 9.91 12.07 -11.80
N LEU A 245 10.39 10.85 -12.00
CA LEU A 245 9.75 9.63 -11.53
C LEU A 245 10.50 9.13 -10.30
N MET A 246 9.76 8.79 -9.25
CA MET A 246 10.27 8.11 -8.07
C MET A 246 9.54 6.80 -7.87
N PHE A 247 10.26 5.76 -7.46
CA PHE A 247 9.69 4.47 -7.10
C PHE A 247 10.24 4.02 -5.76
N THR A 248 9.36 3.42 -4.98
CA THR A 248 9.70 2.80 -3.70
C THR A 248 8.74 1.66 -3.38
N LYS A 249 9.04 0.93 -2.31
CA LYS A 249 8.25 -0.21 -1.83
C LYS A 249 7.89 -0.04 -0.37
N ASN A 250 6.80 -0.72 0.01
CA ASN A 250 6.32 -0.83 1.38
C ASN A 250 6.17 0.51 2.10
N VAL A 251 5.34 1.38 1.50
CA VAL A 251 5.04 2.70 2.03
C VAL A 251 3.84 2.62 2.95
N HIS A 252 3.98 3.16 4.16
CA HIS A 252 2.87 3.29 5.10
C HIS A 252 1.78 4.21 4.50
N PRO A 253 0.48 3.85 4.57
CA PRO A 253 -0.58 4.61 3.91
C PRO A 253 -0.64 6.08 4.32
N GLU A 254 -0.41 6.39 5.59
CA GLU A 254 -0.35 7.77 6.08
C GLU A 254 0.75 8.61 5.42
N VAL A 255 1.92 8.01 5.15
CA VAL A 255 3.01 8.68 4.42
C VAL A 255 2.59 8.93 2.97
N LEU A 256 1.92 7.98 2.34
CA LEU A 256 1.38 8.15 0.99
C LEU A 256 0.33 9.26 0.92
N GLN A 257 -0.53 9.36 1.94
CA GLN A 257 -1.51 10.46 2.06
C GLN A 257 -0.82 11.83 2.14
N LEU A 258 0.26 11.95 2.94
CA LEU A 258 1.06 13.18 3.03
C LEU A 258 1.70 13.55 1.69
N ILE A 259 2.23 12.56 0.96
CA ILE A 259 2.79 12.78 -0.38
C ILE A 259 1.70 13.30 -1.32
N LEU A 260 0.55 12.65 -1.39
CA LEU A 260 -0.56 13.03 -2.27
C LEU A 260 -1.08 14.46 -2.02
N GLN A 261 -0.94 14.96 -0.80
CA GLN A 261 -1.28 16.34 -0.45
C GLN A 261 -0.26 17.37 -0.97
N HIS A 262 0.97 16.97 -1.26
CA HIS A 262 2.01 17.86 -1.75
C HIS A 262 1.67 18.41 -3.16
N GLN A 263 1.81 19.73 -3.34
CA GLN A 263 1.31 20.45 -4.52
C GLN A 263 1.99 20.01 -5.83
N ASP A 264 3.27 19.66 -5.75
CA ASP A 264 4.10 19.30 -6.91
C ASP A 264 3.92 17.84 -7.37
N ILE A 265 3.11 17.04 -6.67
CA ILE A 265 2.76 15.70 -7.13
C ILE A 265 1.78 15.82 -8.29
N LEU A 266 2.16 15.25 -9.44
CA LEU A 266 1.32 15.14 -10.61
C LEU A 266 0.50 13.85 -10.58
N SER A 267 1.12 12.73 -10.19
CA SER A 267 0.44 11.46 -10.12
C SER A 267 1.10 10.45 -9.21
N VAL A 268 0.31 9.49 -8.73
CA VAL A 268 0.75 8.37 -7.91
C VAL A 268 0.06 7.10 -8.38
N LEU A 269 0.84 6.13 -8.84
CA LEU A 269 0.42 4.77 -9.07
C LEU A 269 0.84 3.92 -7.86
N TYR A 270 -0.11 3.22 -7.26
CA TYR A 270 0.14 2.38 -6.09
C TYR A 270 -0.49 0.99 -6.23
N SER A 271 0.11 0.03 -5.53
CA SER A 271 -0.42 -1.34 -5.41
C SER A 271 -0.40 -1.80 -3.96
N ARG A 272 -1.54 -2.28 -3.48
CA ARG A 272 -1.73 -3.01 -2.22
C ARG A 272 -2.26 -4.40 -2.55
N GLY A 273 -1.36 -5.28 -3.01
CA GLY A 273 -1.72 -6.64 -3.41
C GLY A 273 -2.66 -6.66 -4.62
N LYS A 274 -3.97 -6.89 -4.38
CA LYS A 274 -4.99 -6.92 -5.45
C LYS A 274 -5.55 -5.54 -5.79
N ASP A 275 -5.40 -4.58 -4.87
CA ASP A 275 -5.94 -3.24 -5.05
C ASP A 275 -4.84 -2.36 -5.66
N THR A 276 -5.00 -2.07 -6.96
CA THR A 276 -4.14 -1.12 -7.67
C THR A 276 -4.93 0.14 -7.94
N GLY A 277 -4.30 1.29 -7.69
CA GLY A 277 -4.93 2.57 -7.98
C GLY A 277 -3.96 3.56 -8.59
N LEU A 278 -4.49 4.42 -9.45
CA LEU A 278 -3.80 5.57 -10.01
C LEU A 278 -4.55 6.83 -9.58
N ILE A 279 -3.84 7.80 -9.01
CA ILE A 279 -4.37 9.12 -8.67
C ILE A 279 -3.59 10.14 -9.48
N THR A 280 -4.26 11.00 -10.23
CA THR A 280 -3.64 12.10 -10.98
C THR A 280 -4.23 13.44 -10.53
N LYS A 281 -3.37 14.46 -10.49
CA LYS A 281 -3.67 15.82 -10.06
C LYS A 281 -3.40 16.74 -11.24
N LEU A 282 -4.47 17.26 -11.81
CA LEU A 282 -4.43 18.14 -12.97
C LEU A 282 -5.07 19.50 -12.61
N PRO A 283 -4.81 20.57 -13.38
CA PRO A 283 -5.38 21.89 -13.11
C PRO A 283 -6.92 21.91 -13.02
N ASN A 284 -7.58 21.00 -13.74
CA ASN A 284 -9.03 20.88 -13.81
C ASN A 284 -9.64 19.91 -12.77
N GLY A 285 -8.82 19.20 -11.99
CA GLY A 285 -9.30 18.33 -10.91
C GLY A 285 -8.38 17.16 -10.56
N ILE A 286 -8.88 16.31 -9.66
CA ILE A 286 -8.21 15.10 -9.21
C ILE A 286 -8.98 13.91 -9.74
N TYR A 287 -8.29 12.97 -10.35
CA TYR A 287 -8.88 11.81 -11.00
C TYR A 287 -8.30 10.53 -10.41
N LYS A 288 -9.16 9.52 -10.24
CA LYS A 288 -8.81 8.23 -9.69
C LYS A 288 -9.25 7.10 -10.61
N TRP A 289 -8.35 6.14 -10.79
CA TRP A 289 -8.65 4.83 -11.34
C TRP A 289 -8.37 3.75 -10.29
N GLU A 290 -9.29 2.80 -10.11
CA GLU A 290 -9.13 1.67 -9.17
C GLU A 290 -9.73 0.38 -9.76
N ASN A 291 -9.16 -0.77 -9.39
CA ASN A 291 -9.66 -2.09 -9.77
C ASN A 291 -10.73 -2.64 -8.83
#